data_AF-A0A9E2G2L6-F1
#
_entry.id   AF-A0A9E2G2L6-F1
#
_cell.length_a   1.000
_cell.length_b   1.000
_cell.length_c   1.000
_cell.angle_alpha   90.00
_cell.angle_beta   90.00
_cell.angle_gamma   90.00
#
_symmetry.space_group_name_H-M   'P 1'
#
loop_
_entity.id
_entity.type
_entity.pdbx_description
1 polymer ?
#
loop_
_entity_poly.entity_id
_entity_poly.type
_entity_poly.pdbx_seq_one_letter_code
_entity_poly.pdbx_strand_id
1 'polypeptide(L)'
;MDRREFLQVALLSAAALKVVACTDATCDPAVEDCSARYPFFVATGTCTACGKCIPQCGKKAFHLQGGTNVVTIDFTRCTRCGSCFLACEAAGYLAVTMTIAGDGQPIYDIDQELCQKCLNCHKVCTAVPDKAIVQSNLERTRINQVKCSHCGECVELSFCPFGAIHENRPG
;
A
#
# COMPACT_ATOMS: atom_id res chain seq x y z
N MET A 1 -7.18 0.26 -50.95
CA MET A 1 -7.63 1.34 -50.05
C MET A 1 -8.64 0.77 -49.07
N ASP A 2 -8.45 0.73 -47.77
CA ASP A 2 -7.26 0.44 -46.97
C ASP A 2 -7.77 -0.28 -45.70
N ARG A 3 -7.01 -1.26 -45.21
CA ARG A 3 -7.48 -2.42 -44.45
C ARG A 3 -7.35 -2.18 -42.92
N ARG A 4 -7.71 -0.98 -42.45
CA ARG A 4 -7.31 -0.48 -41.11
C ARG A 4 -8.46 -0.16 -40.14
N GLU A 5 -9.72 -0.45 -40.46
CA GLU A 5 -10.85 -0.01 -39.61
C GLU A 5 -11.57 -1.11 -38.81
N PHE A 6 -11.06 -2.36 -38.77
CA PHE A 6 -11.76 -3.45 -38.06
C PHE A 6 -10.86 -4.37 -37.21
N LEU A 7 -9.58 -4.04 -37.01
CA LEU A 7 -8.73 -4.73 -36.03
C LEU A 7 -8.76 -4.00 -34.69
N GLN A 8 -9.76 -4.30 -33.85
CA GLN A 8 -9.63 -4.37 -32.39
C GLN A 8 -10.92 -4.95 -31.76
N VAL A 9 -11.30 -6.14 -32.23
CA VAL A 9 -12.07 -7.09 -31.41
C VAL A 9 -11.03 -7.89 -30.61
N ALA A 10 -10.57 -7.35 -29.49
CA ALA A 10 -9.84 -8.08 -28.45
C ALA A 10 -9.70 -7.18 -27.21
N LEU A 11 -9.80 -7.80 -26.02
CA LEU A 11 -9.48 -7.26 -24.69
C LEU A 11 -10.66 -6.69 -23.88
N LEU A 12 -11.72 -7.49 -23.75
CA LEU A 12 -12.40 -7.64 -22.46
C LEU A 12 -11.47 -8.41 -21.52
N SER A 13 -10.56 -7.71 -20.83
CA SER A 13 -9.82 -8.26 -19.69
C SER A 13 -9.23 -7.13 -18.87
N ALA A 14 -9.65 -7.07 -17.60
CA ALA A 14 -9.13 -6.19 -16.57
C ALA A 14 -9.19 -4.69 -16.91
N ALA A 15 -10.39 -4.11 -16.85
CA ALA A 15 -10.50 -2.74 -16.36
C ALA A 15 -9.99 -2.75 -14.91
N ALA A 16 -8.66 -2.69 -14.77
CA ALA A 16 -7.98 -2.43 -13.53
C ALA A 16 -8.65 -1.20 -12.94
N LEU A 17 -9.31 -1.40 -11.79
CA LEU A 17 -9.78 -0.34 -10.93
C LEU A 17 -8.54 0.53 -10.67
N LYS A 18 -8.40 1.62 -11.43
CA LYS A 18 -7.36 2.63 -11.22
C LYS A 18 -7.72 3.29 -9.89
N VAL A 19 -7.28 2.67 -8.80
CA VAL A 19 -7.19 3.31 -7.49
C VAL A 19 -6.32 4.54 -7.75
N VAL A 20 -6.95 5.71 -7.72
CA VAL A 20 -6.28 6.99 -7.92
C VAL A 20 -5.17 7.07 -6.88
N ALA A 21 -3.95 7.01 -7.43
CA ALA A 21 -2.65 7.34 -6.88
C ALA A 21 -2.59 7.53 -5.36
N CYS A 22 -1.87 6.62 -4.70
CA CYS A 22 -1.03 7.04 -3.58
C CYS A 22 -0.36 8.38 -3.92
N THR A 23 -0.68 9.45 -3.21
CA THR A 23 0.01 10.75 -3.38
C THR A 23 1.37 10.76 -2.71
N ASP A 24 1.88 9.59 -2.33
CA ASP A 24 3.21 9.41 -1.75
C ASP A 24 4.25 9.62 -2.85
N ALA A 25 4.93 10.77 -2.83
CA ALA A 25 6.01 11.10 -3.75
C ALA A 25 7.21 10.14 -3.65
N THR A 26 7.27 9.28 -2.63
CA THR A 26 8.29 8.24 -2.48
C THR A 26 7.90 6.90 -3.12
N CYS A 27 6.64 6.74 -3.54
CA CYS A 27 6.15 5.56 -4.23
C CYS A 27 6.41 5.66 -5.74
N ASP A 28 6.98 4.61 -6.32
CA ASP A 28 7.23 4.51 -7.75
C ASP A 28 6.31 3.44 -8.37
N PRO A 29 5.19 3.84 -9.01
CA PRO A 29 4.22 2.91 -9.56
C PRO A 29 4.75 2.11 -10.76
N ALA A 30 5.90 2.47 -11.33
CA ALA A 30 6.57 1.67 -12.36
C ALA A 30 7.34 0.47 -11.75
N VAL A 31 7.51 0.46 -10.43
CA VAL A 31 8.35 -0.49 -9.70
C VAL A 31 7.55 -1.32 -8.70
N GLU A 32 6.49 -0.76 -8.12
CA GLU A 32 5.67 -1.46 -7.11
C GLU A 32 4.17 -1.16 -7.24
N ASP A 33 3.37 -2.09 -6.73
CA ASP A 33 1.98 -1.78 -6.42
C ASP A 33 1.94 -0.94 -5.15
N CYS A 34 1.88 0.38 -5.33
CA CYS A 34 1.75 1.32 -4.22
C CYS A 34 0.53 1.05 -3.34
N SER A 35 -0.49 0.37 -3.90
CA SER A 35 -1.67 -0.01 -3.14
C SER A 35 -1.43 -1.15 -2.15
N ALA A 36 -0.38 -1.93 -2.38
CA ALA A 36 0.10 -2.96 -1.48
C ALA A 36 0.87 -2.37 -0.29
N ARG A 37 1.50 -1.19 -0.45
CA ARG A 37 2.21 -0.54 0.67
C ARG A 37 1.25 0.09 1.66
N TYR A 38 0.16 0.70 1.19
CA TYR A 38 -0.78 1.37 2.06
C TYR A 38 -2.15 0.77 1.86
N PRO A 39 -2.65 -0.11 2.73
CA PRO A 39 -3.90 -0.79 2.45
C PRO A 39 -5.09 0.18 2.38
N PHE A 40 -5.02 1.38 2.99
CA PHE A 40 -6.15 2.31 3.06
C PHE A 40 -6.10 3.45 2.02
N PHE A 41 -7.21 3.67 1.33
CA PHE A 41 -7.40 4.75 0.34
C PHE A 41 -8.69 5.51 0.59
N VAL A 42 -8.75 6.76 0.12
CA VAL A 42 -10.01 7.53 0.10
C VAL A 42 -10.54 7.60 -1.32
N ALA A 43 -11.70 7.00 -1.55
CA ALA A 43 -12.43 7.07 -2.82
C ALA A 43 -13.06 8.46 -2.97
N THR A 44 -12.57 9.24 -3.92
CA THR A 44 -13.05 10.60 -4.20
C THR A 44 -14.53 10.65 -4.59
N GLY A 45 -15.06 9.60 -5.22
CA GLY A 45 -16.46 9.54 -5.68
C GLY A 45 -17.49 9.30 -4.56
N THR A 46 -17.07 8.75 -3.41
CA THR A 46 -17.95 8.47 -2.27
C THR A 46 -17.61 9.30 -1.03
N CYS A 47 -16.45 9.96 -1.02
CA CYS A 47 -16.05 10.86 0.06
C CYS A 47 -16.92 12.12 0.07
N THR A 48 -17.49 12.43 1.23
CA THR A 48 -18.30 13.63 1.47
C THR A 48 -17.53 14.76 2.16
N ALA A 49 -16.21 14.63 2.32
CA ALA A 49 -15.38 15.53 3.11
C ALA A 49 -15.86 15.75 4.57
N CYS A 50 -16.63 14.81 5.15
CA CYS A 50 -17.18 14.97 6.50
C CYS A 50 -16.13 15.02 7.63
N GLY A 51 -14.87 14.66 7.36
CA GLY A 51 -13.77 14.77 8.30
C GLY A 51 -13.79 13.78 9.47
N LYS A 52 -14.76 12.87 9.58
CA LYS A 52 -14.90 11.94 10.71
C LYS A 52 -13.72 10.99 10.90
N CYS A 53 -12.96 10.69 9.84
CA CYS A 53 -11.74 9.88 9.90
C CYS A 53 -10.53 10.62 10.52
N ILE A 54 -10.53 11.96 10.52
CA ILE A 54 -9.42 12.80 11.02
C ILE A 54 -9.17 12.60 12.52
N PRO A 55 -10.15 12.75 13.42
CA PRO A 55 -9.92 12.60 14.87
C PRO A 55 -9.57 11.17 15.28
N GLN A 56 -9.88 10.18 14.45
CA GLN A 56 -9.62 8.76 14.73
C GLN A 56 -8.19 8.35 14.40
N CYS A 57 -7.48 9.15 13.60
CA CYS A 57 -6.09 8.88 13.28
C CYS A 57 -5.16 9.44 14.36
N GLY A 58 -4.70 8.58 15.28
CA GLY A 58 -3.76 8.98 16.34
C GLY A 58 -2.42 9.54 15.84
N LYS A 59 -2.03 9.22 14.58
CA LYS A 59 -0.84 9.75 13.91
C LYS A 59 -1.10 11.00 13.06
N LYS A 60 -2.35 11.48 13.03
CA LYS A 60 -2.77 12.68 12.29
C LYS A 60 -2.40 12.64 10.81
N ALA A 61 -2.51 11.45 10.20
CA ALA A 61 -2.21 11.23 8.79
C ALA A 61 -3.30 11.80 7.85
N PHE A 62 -4.53 12.00 8.32
CA PHE A 62 -5.64 12.48 7.49
C PHE A 62 -5.77 14.01 7.53
N HIS A 63 -5.94 14.62 6.36
CA HIS A 63 -6.08 16.08 6.21
C HIS A 63 -7.26 16.40 5.30
N LEU A 64 -8.01 17.44 5.63
CA LEU A 64 -8.99 18.02 4.73
C LEU A 64 -8.42 19.33 4.18
N GLN A 65 -8.06 19.35 2.89
CA GLN A 65 -7.61 20.58 2.25
C GLN A 65 -8.81 21.45 1.89
N GLY A 66 -8.76 22.73 2.26
CA GLY A 66 -9.79 23.70 1.90
C GLY A 66 -9.98 23.76 0.38
N GLY A 67 -11.23 23.64 -0.08
CA GLY A 67 -11.58 23.62 -1.50
C GLY A 67 -11.59 22.23 -2.15
N THR A 68 -11.17 21.17 -1.45
CA THR A 68 -11.30 19.78 -1.92
C THR A 68 -12.46 19.08 -1.21
N ASN A 69 -13.27 18.31 -1.96
CA ASN A 69 -14.35 17.49 -1.40
C ASN A 69 -13.87 16.11 -0.96
N VAL A 70 -12.57 15.92 -0.76
CA VAL A 70 -11.97 14.64 -0.40
C VAL A 70 -10.96 14.83 0.72
N VAL A 71 -10.94 13.88 1.65
CA VAL A 71 -9.90 13.81 2.68
C VAL A 71 -8.65 13.16 2.08
N THR A 72 -7.47 13.74 2.30
CA THR A 72 -6.20 13.20 1.84
C THR A 72 -5.48 12.45 2.96
N ILE A 73 -4.63 11.49 2.60
CA ILE A 73 -3.83 10.69 3.53
C ILE A 73 -2.36 11.01 3.31
N ASP A 74 -1.68 11.38 4.40
CA ASP A 74 -0.23 11.39 4.49
C ASP A 74 0.26 9.99 4.85
N PHE A 75 0.66 9.27 3.82
CA PHE A 75 1.07 7.88 3.92
C PHE A 75 2.35 7.67 4.74
N THR A 76 3.22 8.68 4.85
CA THR A 76 4.45 8.60 5.67
C THR A 76 4.17 8.47 7.16
N ARG A 77 3.00 8.95 7.61
CA ARG A 77 2.56 8.87 9.01
C ARG A 77 1.54 7.76 9.27
N CYS A 78 1.09 7.08 8.22
CA CYS A 78 0.06 6.05 8.33
C CYS A 78 0.64 4.75 8.88
N THR A 79 0.24 4.37 10.09
CA THR A 79 0.59 3.06 10.70
C THR A 79 -0.33 1.93 10.27
N ARG A 80 -1.27 2.18 9.35
CA ARG A 80 -2.15 1.15 8.77
C ARG A 80 -3.02 0.44 9.82
N CYS A 81 -3.41 1.17 10.87
CA CYS A 81 -4.18 0.61 11.99
C CYS A 81 -5.68 0.42 11.73
N GLY A 82 -6.21 0.80 10.56
CA GLY A 82 -7.62 0.60 10.20
C GLY A 82 -8.65 1.47 10.92
N SER A 83 -8.29 2.26 11.93
CA SER A 83 -9.24 3.09 12.68
C SER A 83 -10.01 4.08 11.80
N CYS A 84 -9.38 4.58 10.73
CA CYS A 84 -10.02 5.45 9.75
C CYS A 84 -11.08 4.74 8.91
N PHE A 85 -10.84 3.47 8.56
CA PHE A 85 -11.77 2.62 7.81
C PHE A 85 -13.02 2.34 8.65
N LEU A 86 -12.83 1.85 9.89
CA LEU A 86 -13.92 1.57 10.83
C LEU A 86 -14.78 2.81 11.10
N ALA A 87 -14.14 3.98 11.27
CA ALA A 87 -14.85 5.23 11.50
C ALA A 87 -15.66 5.71 10.30
N CYS A 88 -15.17 5.46 9.08
CA CYS A 88 -15.87 5.82 7.86
C CYS A 88 -17.12 4.94 7.71
N GLU A 89 -16.95 3.62 7.87
CA GLU A 89 -18.02 2.64 7.79
C GLU A 89 -19.10 2.86 8.86
N ALA A 90 -18.70 3.06 10.13
CA ALA A 90 -19.62 3.36 11.23
C ALA A 90 -20.42 4.65 11.02
N ALA A 91 -19.88 5.60 10.25
CA ALA A 91 -20.57 6.82 9.87
C ALA A 91 -21.52 6.64 8.68
N GLY A 92 -21.63 5.43 8.12
CA GLY A 92 -22.46 5.10 6.97
C GLY A 92 -21.82 5.45 5.62
N TYR A 93 -20.52 5.76 5.61
CA TYR A 93 -19.79 6.12 4.39
C TYR A 93 -18.76 5.04 4.04
N LEU A 94 -18.79 4.52 2.81
CA LEU A 94 -17.79 3.55 2.32
C LEU A 94 -16.73 4.26 1.48
N ALA A 95 -16.23 5.37 2.00
CA ALA A 95 -15.27 6.23 1.28
C ALA A 95 -13.82 5.88 1.59
N VAL A 96 -13.51 5.44 2.81
CA VAL A 96 -12.20 4.85 3.10
C VAL A 96 -12.29 3.37 2.73
N THR A 97 -11.50 2.93 1.76
CA THR A 97 -11.47 1.56 1.25
C THR A 97 -10.13 0.90 1.58
N MET A 98 -10.11 -0.43 1.58
CA MET A 98 -8.94 -1.23 1.87
C MET A 98 -8.60 -2.18 0.71
N THR A 99 -7.35 -2.21 0.24
CA THR A 99 -6.91 -3.06 -0.90
C THR A 99 -6.34 -4.41 -0.50
N ILE A 100 -5.81 -4.52 0.72
CA ILE A 100 -5.38 -5.81 1.27
C ILE A 100 -6.53 -6.34 2.11
N ALA A 101 -6.99 -7.54 1.78
CA ALA A 101 -8.11 -8.18 2.44
C ALA A 101 -7.89 -8.20 3.96
N GLY A 102 -8.97 -7.95 4.71
CA GLY A 102 -9.04 -8.14 6.16
C GLY A 102 -8.98 -9.61 6.57
N ASP A 103 -7.97 -10.35 6.12
CA ASP A 103 -7.64 -11.70 6.61
C ASP A 103 -6.81 -11.67 7.89
N GLY A 104 -6.40 -10.48 8.34
CA GLY A 104 -5.64 -10.24 9.56
C GLY A 104 -4.15 -10.57 9.44
N GLN A 105 -3.63 -10.83 8.24
CA GLN A 105 -2.22 -11.17 8.06
C GLN A 105 -1.31 -9.95 8.26
N PRO A 106 -0.12 -10.13 8.86
CA PRO A 106 0.83 -9.05 9.09
C PRO A 106 1.40 -8.51 7.77
N ILE A 107 1.50 -7.19 7.66
CA ILE A 107 2.16 -6.50 6.55
C ILE A 107 3.57 -6.10 7.01
N TYR A 108 4.59 -6.48 6.25
CA TYR A 108 5.98 -6.15 6.56
C TYR A 108 6.43 -4.93 5.74
N ASP A 109 6.90 -3.86 6.39
CA ASP A 109 7.46 -2.69 5.71
C ASP A 109 8.95 -2.54 5.97
N ILE A 110 9.69 -2.02 5.00
CA ILE A 110 11.12 -1.72 5.13
C ILE A 110 11.29 -0.21 5.26
N ASP A 111 11.79 0.23 6.40
CA ASP A 111 12.27 1.59 6.62
C ASP A 111 13.47 1.86 5.70
N GLN A 112 13.28 2.74 4.72
CA GLN A 112 14.28 3.02 3.69
C GLN A 112 15.43 3.90 4.21
N GLU A 113 15.26 4.57 5.35
CA GLU A 113 16.32 5.36 5.98
C GLU A 113 17.27 4.47 6.78
N LEU A 114 16.72 3.44 7.44
CA LEU A 114 17.51 2.44 8.18
C LEU A 114 18.10 1.35 7.29
N CYS A 115 17.48 1.05 6.14
CA CYS A 115 17.88 -0.04 5.27
C CYS A 115 19.27 0.17 4.65
N GLN A 116 20.22 -0.68 5.04
CA GLN A 116 21.59 -0.69 4.48
C GLN A 116 21.71 -1.44 3.14
N LYS A 117 20.59 -1.84 2.53
CA LYS A 117 20.54 -2.47 1.21
C LYS A 117 21.36 -3.77 1.09
N CYS A 118 21.59 -4.46 2.21
CA CYS A 118 22.43 -5.66 2.30
C CYS A 118 21.80 -6.95 1.75
N LEU A 119 20.49 -6.94 1.46
CA LEU A 119 19.71 -8.06 0.90
C LEU A 119 19.68 -9.34 1.72
N ASN A 120 20.01 -9.30 3.00
CA ASN A 120 19.85 -10.47 3.89
C ASN A 120 18.38 -10.90 4.00
N CYS A 121 17.45 -9.94 4.05
CA CYS A 121 16.02 -10.21 4.01
C CYS A 121 15.60 -10.92 2.71
N HIS A 122 16.18 -10.56 1.56
CA HIS A 122 15.93 -11.27 0.30
C HIS A 122 16.40 -12.72 0.38
N LYS A 123 17.54 -13.01 1.01
CA LYS A 123 18.07 -14.38 1.12
C LYS A 123 17.12 -15.30 1.88
N VAL A 124 16.58 -14.82 3.00
CA VAL A 124 15.68 -15.60 3.87
C VAL A 124 14.23 -15.68 3.34
N CYS A 125 13.82 -14.79 2.43
CA CYS A 125 12.45 -14.79 1.92
C CYS A 125 12.02 -16.16 1.34
N THR A 126 10.99 -16.76 1.96
CA THR A 126 10.42 -18.08 1.61
C THR A 126 9.24 -18.01 0.64
N ALA A 127 8.87 -16.83 0.17
CA ALA A 127 7.82 -16.65 -0.82
C ALA A 127 8.13 -17.41 -2.13
N VAL A 128 7.11 -18.09 -2.66
CA VAL A 128 7.17 -18.90 -3.88
C VAL A 128 5.98 -18.57 -4.80
N PRO A 129 6.10 -18.71 -6.13
CA PRO A 129 7.26 -19.20 -6.89
C PRO A 129 8.41 -18.20 -6.99
N ASP A 130 8.12 -16.90 -6.83
CA ASP A 130 9.13 -15.84 -6.79
C ASP A 130 9.25 -15.27 -5.39
N LYS A 131 10.46 -14.84 -5.03
CA LYS A 131 10.68 -14.10 -3.79
C LYS A 131 9.87 -12.80 -3.79
N ALA A 132 9.27 -12.51 -2.64
CA ALA A 132 8.51 -11.28 -2.43
C ALA A 132 9.42 -10.06 -2.25
N ILE A 133 10.64 -10.26 -1.76
CA ILE A 133 11.58 -9.17 -1.48
C ILE A 133 12.46 -8.94 -2.71
N VAL A 134 12.46 -7.71 -3.23
CA VAL A 134 13.19 -7.34 -4.45
C VAL A 134 13.98 -6.05 -4.23
N GLN A 135 15.05 -5.87 -5.02
CA GLN A 135 15.82 -4.63 -5.03
C GLN A 135 15.69 -3.95 -6.39
N SER A 136 15.36 -2.65 -6.35
CA SER A 136 15.20 -1.84 -7.56
C SER A 136 16.43 -0.95 -7.72
N ASN A 137 17.10 -1.05 -8.87
CA ASN A 137 18.27 -0.23 -9.26
C ASN A 137 19.41 -0.20 -8.22
N LEU A 138 19.55 -1.24 -7.38
CA LEU A 138 20.50 -1.29 -6.25
C LEU A 138 20.28 -0.21 -5.17
N GLU A 139 19.18 0.55 -5.26
CA GLU A 139 18.97 1.72 -4.41
C GLU A 139 17.92 1.50 -3.33
N ARG A 140 16.91 0.67 -3.57
CA ARG A 140 15.83 0.43 -2.61
C ARG A 140 15.46 -1.04 -2.54
N THR A 141 15.39 -1.56 -1.32
CA THR A 141 14.91 -2.92 -1.06
C THR A 141 13.45 -2.83 -0.65
N ARG A 142 12.58 -3.61 -1.29
CA ARG A 142 11.12 -3.54 -1.15
C ARG A 142 10.54 -4.93 -0.96
N ILE A 143 9.35 -4.99 -0.37
CA ILE A 143 8.58 -6.23 -0.18
C ILE A 143 7.29 -6.11 -0.99
N ASN A 144 7.12 -7.01 -1.95
CA ASN A 144 5.87 -7.18 -2.68
C ASN A 144 4.87 -7.91 -1.77
N GLN A 145 3.88 -7.17 -1.25
CA GLN A 145 2.91 -7.75 -0.29
C GLN A 145 1.98 -8.79 -0.94
N VAL A 146 1.76 -8.72 -2.26
CA VAL A 146 0.94 -9.71 -2.98
C VAL A 146 1.65 -11.07 -3.04
N LYS A 147 3.00 -11.06 -3.13
CA LYS A 147 3.81 -12.28 -3.13
C LYS A 147 4.25 -12.71 -1.74
N CYS A 148 4.06 -11.88 -0.71
CA CYS A 148 4.55 -12.17 0.64
C CYS A 148 3.83 -13.39 1.21
N SER A 149 4.59 -14.34 1.75
CA SER A 149 4.04 -15.50 2.48
C SER A 149 3.65 -15.17 3.92
N HIS A 150 3.83 -13.93 4.34
CA HIS A 150 3.58 -13.42 5.69
C HIS A 150 4.35 -14.12 6.83
N CYS A 151 5.42 -14.86 6.53
CA CYS A 151 6.12 -15.73 7.49
C CYS A 151 6.91 -15.03 8.60
N GLY A 152 7.26 -13.75 8.44
CA GLY A 152 7.94 -12.95 9.47
C GLY A 152 9.45 -13.16 9.61
N GLU A 153 10.03 -14.13 8.92
CA GLU A 153 11.48 -14.43 9.02
C GLU A 153 12.37 -13.22 8.73
N CYS A 154 11.96 -12.31 7.85
CA CYS A 154 12.77 -11.13 7.52
C CYS A 154 12.90 -10.10 8.67
N VAL A 155 12.02 -10.14 9.67
CA VAL A 155 12.01 -9.19 10.81
C VAL A 155 13.04 -9.59 11.87
N GLU A 156 13.40 -10.87 11.97
CA GLU A 156 14.34 -11.35 12.97
C GLU A 156 15.69 -10.61 12.87
N LEU A 157 16.25 -10.27 14.03
CA LEU A 157 17.49 -9.49 14.14
C LEU A 157 18.67 -10.15 13.44
N SER A 158 18.66 -11.49 13.31
CA SER A 158 19.68 -12.23 12.56
C SER A 158 19.68 -11.92 11.07
N PHE A 159 18.52 -11.54 10.49
CA PHE A 159 18.40 -11.22 9.07
C PHE A 159 18.33 -9.71 8.82
N CYS A 160 17.73 -8.94 9.73
CA CYS A 160 17.79 -7.49 9.72
C CYS A 160 18.48 -6.93 10.98
N PRO A 161 19.83 -6.92 11.01
CA PRO A 161 20.58 -6.41 12.17
C PRO A 161 20.39 -4.90 12.39
N PHE A 162 19.88 -4.19 11.38
CA PHE A 162 19.61 -2.75 11.42
C PHE A 162 18.21 -2.42 11.92
N GLY A 163 17.36 -3.42 12.20
CA GLY A 163 15.98 -3.19 12.62
C GLY A 163 15.15 -2.43 11.59
N ALA A 164 15.51 -2.51 10.31
CA ALA A 164 14.88 -1.75 9.24
C ALA A 164 13.56 -2.37 8.74
N ILE A 165 13.11 -3.51 9.28
CA ILE A 165 11.89 -4.20 8.84
C ILE A 165 10.91 -4.28 10.01
N HIS A 166 9.69 -3.81 9.79
CA HIS A 166 8.65 -3.73 10.81
C HIS A 166 7.43 -4.59 10.44
N GLU A 167 6.96 -5.38 11.39
CA GLU A 167 5.67 -6.08 11.31
C GLU A 167 4.53 -5.13 11.69
N ASN A 168 3.60 -4.90 10.78
CA ASN A 168 2.37 -4.14 11.02
C ASN A 168 1.17 -5.06 10.86
N ARG A 169 0.51 -5.44 11.95
CA ARG A 169 -0.77 -6.14 11.85
C ARG A 169 -1.89 -5.14 11.59
N PRO A 170 -2.67 -5.31 10.50
CA PRO A 170 -3.92 -4.57 10.36
C PRO A 170 -4.83 -4.97 11.53
N GLY A 171 -5.26 -3.95 12.29
CA GLY A 171 -6.10 -4.10 13.48
C GLY A 171 -7.60 -4.12 13.16
#